data_AF-A0A239E3X7-F1
#
_entry.id   AF-A0A239E3X7-F1
#
_cell.length_a   1.000
_cell.length_b   1.000
_cell.length_c   1.000
_cell.angle_alpha   90.00
_cell.angle_beta   90.00
_cell.angle_gamma   90.00
#
_symmetry.space_group_name_H-M   'P 1'
#
loop_
_entity.id
_entity.type
_entity.pdbx_description
1 polymer ?
#
loop_
_entity_poly.entity_id
_entity_poly.type
_entity_poly.pdbx_seq_one_letter_code
_entity_poly.pdbx_strand_id
1 'polypeptide(L)' 'MGLRNPSHWVVLIVVLILVLGATRLPMIAKNLGQSMKIFKKEMKELSEDDGKNSSSNTPGNSGNTNQD' A
#
# COMPACT_ATOMS: atom_id res chain seq x y z
N MET A 1 -27.82 13.56 14.01
CA MET A 1 -27.75 12.14 14.44
C MET A 1 -26.97 11.37 13.36
N GLY A 2 -25.68 11.58 13.19
CA GLY A 2 -24.63 11.03 14.04
C GLY A 2 -23.79 10.03 13.24
N LEU A 3 -23.35 10.41 12.02
CA LEU A 3 -22.40 9.64 11.18
C LEU A 3 -21.01 9.50 11.83
N ARG A 4 -20.84 9.96 13.07
CA ARG A 4 -19.58 9.97 13.82
C ARG A 4 -19.41 8.77 14.75
N ASN A 5 -20.37 7.84 14.75
CA ASN A 5 -20.33 6.65 15.59
C ASN A 5 -19.64 5.52 14.82
N PRO A 6 -18.43 5.08 15.22
CA PRO A 6 -17.66 4.05 14.52
C PRO A 6 -18.44 2.73 14.36
N SER A 7 -19.43 2.49 15.22
CA SER A 7 -20.29 1.32 15.20
C SER A 7 -21.09 1.15 13.91
N HIS A 8 -21.45 2.24 13.22
CA HIS A 8 -22.22 2.14 11.97
C HIS A 8 -21.37 1.60 10.80
N TRP A 9 -20.08 1.93 10.79
CA TRP A 9 -19.12 1.40 9.81
C TRP A 9 -18.93 -0.11 9.95
N VAL A 10 -18.93 -0.63 11.18
CA VAL A 10 -18.82 -2.07 11.42
C VAL A 10 -19.99 -2.81 10.79
N VAL A 11 -21.22 -2.32 10.95
CA VAL A 11 -22.41 -2.94 10.35
C VAL A 11 -22.32 -2.94 8.82
N LEU A 12 -21.88 -1.83 8.20
CA LEU A 12 -21.69 -1.77 6.75
C LEU A 12 -20.64 -2.76 6.25
N ILE A 13 -19.50 -2.88 6.93
CA ILE A 13 -18.45 -3.85 6.58
C ILE A 13 -18.97 -5.28 6.69
N VAL A 14 -19.73 -5.59 7.74
CA VAL A 14 -20.34 -6.92 7.91
C VAL A 14 -21.29 -7.25 6.76
N VAL A 15 -22.17 -6.32 6.38
CA VAL A 15 -23.08 -6.50 5.24
C VAL A 15 -22.31 -6.66 3.93
N LEU A 16 -21.26 -5.87 3.73
CA LEU A 16 -20.39 -5.94 2.56
C LEU A 16 -19.71 -7.32 2.47
N ILE A 17 -19.20 -7.85 3.57
CA ILE A 17 -18.62 -9.20 3.67
C ILE A 17 -19.65 -10.29 3.37
N LEU A 18 -20.90 -10.13 3.81
CA LEU A 18 -21.97 -11.09 3.53
C LEU A 18 -22.30 -11.16 2.03
N VAL A 19 -22.35 -10.03 1.34
CA VAL A 19 -22.67 -9.96 -0.10
C VAL A 19 -21.48 -10.35 -0.97
N LEU A 20 -20.26 -9.89 -0.63
CA LEU A 20 -19.04 -10.15 -1.41
C LEU A 20 -18.32 -11.44 -1.01
N GLY A 21 -18.52 -11.93 0.20
CA GLY A 21 -17.79 -13.04 0.82
C GLY A 21 -16.53 -12.59 1.57
N ALA A 22 -16.25 -13.24 2.70
CA ALA A 22 -15.13 -12.91 3.61
C ALA A 22 -13.74 -12.98 2.94
N THR A 23 -13.60 -13.75 1.86
CA THR A 23 -12.34 -13.92 1.14
C THR A 23 -12.13 -12.91 0.02
N ARG A 24 -13.19 -12.22 -0.46
CA ARG A 24 -13.08 -11.36 -1.65
C ARG A 24 -12.62 -9.94 -1.34
N LEU A 25 -13.04 -9.36 -0.21
CA LEU A 25 -12.51 -8.08 0.26
C LEU A 25 -10.98 -8.07 0.44
N PRO A 26 -10.38 -9.02 1.19
CA PRO A 26 -8.92 -9.03 1.37
C PRO A 26 -8.19 -9.33 0.05
N MET A 27 -8.76 -10.16 -0.83
CA MET A 27 -8.17 -10.46 -2.13
C MET A 27 -8.11 -9.21 -3.03
N ILE A 28 -9.22 -8.47 -3.16
CA ILE A 28 -9.28 -7.23 -3.95
C ILE A 28 -8.33 -6.18 -3.36
N ALA A 29 -8.34 -6.00 -2.03
CA ALA A 29 -7.45 -5.05 -1.36
C ALA A 29 -5.97 -5.37 -1.59
N LYS A 30 -5.57 -6.66 -1.55
CA LYS A 30 -4.19 -7.08 -1.82
C LYS A 30 -3.77 -6.72 -3.25
N ASN A 31 -4.62 -7.00 -4.23
CA ASN A 31 -4.31 -6.73 -5.64
C ASN A 31 -4.28 -5.22 -5.94
N LEU A 32 -5.24 -4.46 -5.42
CA LEU A 32 -5.26 -3.00 -5.55
C LEU A 32 -4.08 -2.35 -4.83
N GLY A 33 -3.69 -2.86 -3.66
CA GLY A 33 -2.55 -2.36 -2.89
C GLY A 33 -1.21 -2.55 -3.60
N GLN A 34 -1.04 -3.68 -4.30
CA GLN A 34 0.15 -3.93 -5.12
C GLN A 34 0.23 -2.93 -6.29
N SER A 35 -0.88 -2.72 -7.03
CA SER A 35 -0.94 -1.74 -8.12
C SER A 35 -0.71 -0.31 -7.63
N MET A 36 -1.26 0.08 -6.46
CA MET A 36 -1.02 1.39 -5.86
C MET A 36 0.44 1.60 -5.44
N LYS A 37 1.13 0.56 -4.96
CA LYS A 37 2.55 0.67 -4.57
C LYS A 37 3.44 0.98 -5.78
N ILE A 38 3.17 0.32 -6.89
CA ILE A 38 3.87 0.54 -8.17
C ILE A 38 3.56 1.94 -8.67
N PHE A 39 2.28 2.30 -8.78
CA PHE A 39 1.85 3.64 -9.19
C PHE A 39 2.47 4.76 -8.33
N LYS A 40 2.52 4.58 -7.00
CA LYS A 40 3.13 5.55 -6.08
C LYS A 40 4.66 5.65 -6.24
N LYS A 41 5.32 4.56 -6.62
CA LYS A 41 6.76 4.56 -6.92
C LYS A 41 7.03 5.34 -8.21
N GLU A 42 6.33 5.00 -9.28
CA GLU A 42 6.45 5.68 -10.58
C GLU A 42 6.08 7.18 -10.47
N MET A 43 4.99 7.52 -9.77
CA MET A 43 4.59 8.91 -9.52
C MET A 43 5.62 9.69 -8.70
N LYS A 44 6.26 9.03 -7.73
CA LYS A 44 7.28 9.65 -6.88
C LYS A 44 8.57 9.86 -7.67
N GLU A 45 8.94 8.94 -8.55
CA GLU A 45 10.06 9.08 -9.49
C GLU A 45 9.85 10.28 -10.44
N LEU A 46 8.64 10.41 -11.00
CA LEU A 46 8.27 11.57 -11.82
C LEU A 46 8.28 12.90 -11.04
N SER A 47 7.90 12.88 -9.76
CA SER A 47 7.92 14.08 -8.91
C SER A 47 9.32 14.42 -8.39
N GLU A 48 10.21 13.43 -8.28
CA GLU A 48 11.59 13.60 -7.83
C GLU A 48 12.55 13.98 -8.98
N ASP A 49 12.20 13.67 -10.22
CA ASP A 49 13.01 14.04 -11.41
C ASP A 49 12.98 15.55 -11.71
N ASP A 50 11.91 16.26 -11.33
CA ASP A 50 11.84 17.73 -11.35
C ASP A 50 12.61 18.40 -10.18
N GLY A 51 13.14 17.60 -9.23
CA GLY A 51 13.69 18.07 -7.95
C GLY A 51 14.90 17.28 -7.46
N LYS A 52 15.91 17.09 -8.31
CA LYS A 52 17.32 16.76 -8.00
C LYS A 52 17.60 15.97 -6.70
N ASN A 53 18.07 14.73 -6.88
CA ASN A 53 19.04 14.05 -6.01
C ASN A 53 18.65 13.95 -4.52
N SER A 54 17.90 12.91 -4.13
CA SER A 54 18.00 12.43 -2.75
C SER A 54 17.66 10.96 -2.56
N SER A 55 18.71 10.24 -2.15
CA SER A 55 18.68 9.13 -1.22
C SER A 55 18.08 7.81 -1.70
N SER A 56 18.98 7.00 -2.25
CA SER A 56 19.07 5.56 -2.06
C SER A 56 18.51 5.09 -0.72
N ASN A 57 17.41 4.34 -0.76
CA ASN A 57 17.06 3.41 0.30
C ASN A 57 16.83 2.03 -0.32
N THR A 58 17.95 1.34 -0.59
CA THR A 58 18.01 -0.11 -0.77
C THR A 58 18.34 -0.72 0.58
N PRO A 59 17.40 -1.41 1.25
CA PRO A 59 17.75 -2.26 2.38
C PRO A 59 18.16 -3.65 1.85
N GLY A 60 19.44 -4.00 2.02
CA GLY A 60 19.92 -5.39 1.98
C GLY A 60 20.87 -5.72 0.84
N ASN A 61 22.19 -5.72 1.12
CA ASN A 61 22.90 -6.95 1.52
C ASN A 61 24.40 -6.61 1.69
N SER A 62 24.81 -6.44 2.93
CA SER A 62 26.22 -6.44 3.32
C SER A 62 26.74 -7.87 3.24
N GLY A 63 27.86 -8.10 2.53
CA GLY A 63 28.59 -9.36 2.63
C GLY A 63 29.38 -9.74 1.37
N ASN A 64 30.52 -9.09 1.14
CA ASN A 64 31.75 -9.71 0.63
C ASN A 64 32.84 -8.61 0.57
N THR A 65 33.63 -8.55 1.64
CA THR A 65 34.98 -7.99 1.66
C THR A 65 35.93 -9.02 1.09
N ASN A 66 36.55 -8.72 -0.06
CA ASN A 66 37.88 -9.24 -0.39
C ASN A 66 38.67 -8.06 -0.96
N GLN A 67 39.44 -7.43 -0.06
CA GLN A 67 40.61 -6.64 -0.41
C GLN A 67 41.73 -7.64 -0.68
N ASP A 68 42.24 -7.69 -1.91
CA ASP A 68 43.61 -8.06 -2.29
C ASP A 68 43.94 -7.36 -3.62
#